data_AF-A0AAW9SNG6-F1
#
_entry.id   AF-A0AAW9SNG6-F1
#
_cell.length_a   1.000
_cell.length_b   1.000
_cell.length_c   1.000
_cell.angle_alpha   90.00
_cell.angle_beta   90.00
_cell.angle_gamma   90.00
#
_symmetry.space_group_name_H-M   'P 1'
#
loop_
_entity.id
_entity.type
_entity.pdbx_description
1 polymer ?
#
loop_
_entity_poly.entity_id
_entity_poly.type
_entity_poly.pdbx_seq_one_letter_code
_entity_poly.pdbx_strand_id
1 'polypeptide(L)' 'MSLNLPQTSDEVLCLPDGDIPNTIRSLADRRALSGLMGKLHRDLGSQDDALKRKAKAALRKMGFPED' A
#
# COMPACT_ATOMS: atom_id res chain seq x y z
N MET A 1 -8.41 -3.77 -28.85
CA MET A 1 -7.97 -2.64 -28.00
C MET A 1 -7.06 -3.21 -26.93
N SER A 2 -5.75 -3.01 -27.05
CA SER A 2 -4.78 -3.49 -26.06
C SER A 2 -4.65 -2.43 -24.97
N LEU A 3 -5.06 -2.77 -23.74
CA LEU A 3 -4.82 -1.95 -22.55
C LEU A 3 -3.33 -2.08 -22.20
N ASN A 4 -2.51 -1.12 -22.64
CA ASN A 4 -1.13 -1.03 -22.17
C ASN A 4 -1.16 -0.71 -20.67
N LEU A 5 -0.68 -1.66 -19.87
CA LEU A 5 -0.44 -1.44 -18.45
C LEU A 5 0.68 -0.40 -18.32
N PRO A 6 0.49 0.62 -17.47
CA PRO A 6 1.46 1.68 -17.31
C PRO A 6 2.80 1.11 -16.83
N GLN A 7 3.88 1.50 -17.50
CA GLN A 7 5.22 0.96 -17.32
C GLN A 7 6.00 1.66 -16.21
N THR A 8 5.62 2.90 -15.88
CA THR A 8 6.29 3.71 -14.86
C THR A 8 5.29 4.25 -13.85
N SER A 9 5.79 4.57 -12.66
CA SER A 9 4.96 5.17 -11.61
C SER A 9 4.42 6.54 -11.99
N ASP A 10 5.12 7.27 -12.87
CA ASP A 10 4.68 8.57 -13.42
C ASP A 10 3.40 8.45 -14.26
N GLU A 11 3.26 7.38 -15.06
CA GLU A 11 2.05 7.12 -15.87
C GLU A 11 0.80 6.82 -15.02
N VAL A 12 0.97 6.47 -13.74
CA VAL A 12 -0.13 6.17 -12.81
C VAL A 12 -0.38 7.30 -11.82
N LEU A 13 0.70 7.88 -11.30
CA LEU A 13 0.65 8.82 -10.18
C LEU A 13 0.78 10.27 -10.62
N CYS A 14 1.11 10.53 -11.90
CA CYS A 14 1.47 11.86 -12.42
C CYS A 14 2.45 12.59 -11.50
N LEU A 15 3.41 11.85 -10.96
CA LEU A 15 4.28 12.33 -9.91
C LEU A 15 5.72 12.36 -10.44
N PRO A 16 6.30 13.55 -10.64
CA PRO A 16 7.67 13.66 -11.14
C PRO A 16 8.62 12.90 -10.21
N ASP A 17 9.60 12.18 -10.78
CA ASP A 17 10.54 11.36 -10.00
C ASP A 17 11.24 12.14 -8.86
N GLY A 18 11.51 13.44 -9.08
CA GLY A 18 12.10 14.32 -8.09
C GLY A 18 11.21 14.62 -6.87
N ASP A 19 9.89 14.46 -7.00
CA ASP A 19 8.91 14.72 -5.94
C ASP A 19 8.51 13.47 -5.16
N ILE A 20 8.92 12.27 -5.61
CA ILE A 20 8.65 11.01 -4.91
C ILE A 20 9.17 11.05 -3.47
N PRO A 21 10.41 11.49 -3.17
CA PRO A 21 10.92 11.52 -1.80
C PRO A 21 10.13 12.45 -0.89
N ASN A 22 9.76 13.65 -1.38
CA ASN A 22 8.97 14.62 -0.64
C ASN A 22 7.53 14.14 -0.41
N THR A 23 6.95 13.48 -1.40
CA THR A 23 5.62 12.89 -1.30
C THR A 23 5.59 11.76 -0.29
N ILE A 24 6.55 10.83 -0.35
CA ILE A 24 6.68 9.75 0.65
C ILE A 24 6.87 10.35 2.05
N ARG A 25 7.73 11.36 2.19
CA ARG A 25 7.95 12.06 3.47
C ARG A 25 6.66 12.71 3.98
N SER A 26 5.93 13.43 3.14
CA SER A 26 4.65 14.06 3.51
C SER A 26 3.60 13.03 3.92
N LEU A 27 3.51 11.90 3.22
CA LEU A 27 2.61 10.80 3.58
C LEU A 27 2.99 10.16 4.92
N ALA A 28 4.29 10.04 5.21
CA ALA A 28 4.80 9.54 6.49
C ALA A 28 4.52 10.53 7.63
N ASP A 29 4.85 11.81 7.45
CA ASP A 29 4.64 12.88 8.44
C ASP A 29 3.16 13.03 8.80
N ARG A 30 2.28 12.92 7.80
CA ARG A 30 0.82 12.97 7.98
C ARG A 30 0.23 11.67 8.48
N ARG A 31 1.04 10.63 8.72
CA ARG A 31 0.57 9.30 9.13
C ARG A 31 -0.56 8.79 8.22
N ALA A 32 -0.51 9.12 6.93
CA ALA A 32 -1.61 8.91 5.99
C ALA A 32 -2.01 7.43 5.87
N LEU A 33 -1.04 6.52 6.10
CA LEU A 33 -1.23 5.08 6.06
C LEU A 33 -1.54 4.46 7.44
N SER A 34 -1.47 5.22 8.54
CA SER A 34 -1.66 4.66 9.89
C SER A 34 -3.07 4.11 10.11
N GLY A 35 -4.10 4.72 9.51
CA GLY A 35 -5.46 4.17 9.55
C GLY A 35 -5.57 2.82 8.82
N LEU A 36 -4.93 2.71 7.66
CA LEU A 36 -4.87 1.47 6.89
C LEU A 36 -4.11 0.39 7.66
N MET A 37 -2.95 0.71 8.23
CA MET A 37 -2.16 -0.23 9.04
C MET A 37 -2.91 -0.68 10.30
N GLY A 38 -3.59 0.24 10.99
CA GLY A 38 -4.43 -0.10 12.14
C GLY A 38 -5.57 -1.05 11.79
N LYS A 39 -6.20 -0.87 10.63
CA LYS A 39 -7.21 -1.79 10.11
C LYS A 39 -6.60 -3.16 9.78
N LEU A 40 -5.46 -3.21 9.10
CA LEU A 40 -4.81 -4.47 8.74
C LEU A 40 -4.37 -5.27 9.96
N HIS A 41 -3.81 -4.61 10.98
CA HIS A 41 -3.49 -5.27 12.26
C HIS A 41 -4.74 -5.84 12.94
N ARG A 42 -5.86 -5.11 12.91
CA ARG A 42 -7.13 -5.60 13.44
C ARG A 42 -7.63 -6.82 12.65
N ASP A 43 -7.58 -6.76 11.33
CA ASP A 43 -8.03 -7.83 10.45
C ASP A 43 -7.15 -9.09 10.58
N LEU A 44 -5.84 -8.94 10.84
CA LEU A 44 -4.91 -10.03 11.16
C LEU A 44 -5.23 -10.72 12.49
N GLY A 45 -5.64 -9.95 13.50
CA GLY A 45 -6.05 -10.46 14.81
C GLY A 45 -7.50 -10.96 14.87
N SER A 46 -8.26 -10.84 13.77
CA SER A 46 -9.66 -11.27 13.72
C SER A 46 -9.77 -12.79 13.87
N GLN A 47 -10.90 -13.30 14.34
CA GLN A 47 -11.19 -14.75 14.29
C GLN A 47 -11.60 -15.22 12.89
N ASP A 48 -11.93 -14.29 12.00
CA ASP A 48 -12.33 -14.58 10.62
C ASP A 48 -11.11 -14.83 9.71
N ASP A 49 -10.97 -16.05 9.21
CA ASP A 49 -9.86 -16.46 8.34
C ASP A 49 -9.89 -15.81 6.94
N ALA A 50 -11.04 -15.32 6.47
CA ALA A 50 -11.11 -14.54 5.24
C ALA A 50 -10.49 -13.15 5.44
N LEU A 51 -10.75 -12.50 6.59
CA LEU A 51 -10.14 -11.22 6.94
C LEU A 51 -8.64 -11.34 7.15
N LYS A 52 -8.17 -12.40 7.82
CA LYS A 52 -6.72 -12.69 7.96
C LYS A 52 -6.04 -12.84 6.61
N ARG A 53 -6.59 -13.66 5.71
CA ARG A 53 -6.01 -13.88 4.36
C ARG A 53 -5.96 -12.59 3.56
N LYS A 54 -7.01 -11.78 3.63
CA LYS A 54 -7.07 -10.48 2.97
C LYS A 54 -6.02 -9.51 3.50
N ALA A 55 -5.84 -9.47 4.82
CA ALA A 55 -4.85 -8.61 5.46
C ALA A 55 -3.41 -9.05 5.13
N LYS A 56 -3.11 -10.35 5.19
CA LYS A 56 -1.81 -10.91 4.75
C LYS A 56 -1.51 -10.57 3.28
N ALA A 57 -2.49 -10.77 2.39
CA ALA A 57 -2.32 -10.45 0.97
C ALA A 57 -2.07 -8.95 0.73
N ALA A 58 -2.70 -8.07 1.50
CA ALA A 58 -2.48 -6.63 1.43
C ALA A 58 -1.08 -6.22 1.92
N LEU A 59 -0.61 -6.81 3.03
CA LEU A 59 0.76 -6.58 3.52
C LEU A 59 1.81 -7.03 2.51
N ARG A 60 1.63 -8.21 1.90
CA ARG A 60 2.54 -8.71 0.86
C ARG A 60 2.59 -7.78 -0.35
N LYS A 61 1.44 -7.25 -0.79
CA LYS A 61 1.38 -6.26 -1.88
C LYS A 61 2.10 -4.95 -1.55
N MET A 62 2.19 -4.60 -0.26
CA MET A 62 2.95 -3.44 0.21
C MET A 62 4.44 -3.74 0.42
N GLY A 63 4.90 -4.97 0.16
CA GLY A 63 6.29 -5.36 0.31
C GLY A 63 6.72 -5.70 1.73
N PHE A 64 5.77 -5.86 2.66
CA PHE A 64 6.08 -6.37 4.00
C PHE A 64 6.44 -7.86 3.93
N PRO A 65 7.44 -8.32 4.70
CA PRO A 65 7.81 -9.73 4.75
C PRO A 65 6.66 -10.57 5.30
N GLU A 66 6.52 -11.78 4.77
CA GLU A 66 5.73 -12.83 5.41
C GLU A 66 6.67 -13.52 6.41
N ASP A 67 6.48 -13.29 7.72
CA ASP A 67 7.14 -14.08 8.78
C ASP A 67 6.90 -15.59 8.59
#